data_AF-A0A6F9DIW1-F1
#
_entry.id   AF-A0A6F9DIW1-F1
#
_cell.length_a   1.000
_cell.length_b   1.000
_cell.length_c   1.000
_cell.angle_alpha   90.00
_cell.angle_beta   90.00
_cell.angle_gamma   90.00
#
_symmetry.space_group_name_H-M   'P 1'
#
loop_
_entity.id
_entity.type
_entity.pdbx_description
1 polymer ?
#
loop_
_entity_poly.entity_id
_entity_poly.type
_entity_poly.pdbx_seq_one_letter_code
_entity_poly.pdbx_strand_id
1 'polypeptide(L)'
;MGAYNAHFTVESHKQIKNLKPSNPQWIFKHAEACGMPFAEVVRCWRRFVLLGANSKGMLTQQSKIWQSEDKFVQQVLRQLPWNKKHQLSFQSYLKVCAWFKGTEPLIKLKVIYEMLNNGKPITSDILQKILKHVYPDDEQENLEKMADNFVKQADVNKLGYVDEEQFIDFTKKIPFEEFAAVLSFDIIPIQMQNLNLEDD
;
A
#
# COMPACT_ATOMS: atom_id res chain seq x y z
N MET A 1 -24.04 -4.83 -3.28
CA MET A 1 -22.63 -4.68 -3.70
C MET A 1 -21.94 -3.84 -2.65
N GLY A 2 -21.05 -4.47 -1.88
CA GLY A 2 -20.65 -4.06 -0.53
C GLY A 2 -19.77 -2.81 -0.48
N ALA A 3 -19.94 -2.05 0.61
CA ALA A 3 -19.04 -0.97 0.98
C ALA A 3 -17.65 -1.57 1.25
N TYR A 4 -16.67 -1.21 0.43
CA TYR A 4 -15.27 -1.48 0.72
C TYR A 4 -14.89 -0.61 1.93
N ASN A 5 -14.78 -1.21 3.11
CA ASN A 5 -14.17 -0.55 4.27
C ASN A 5 -12.67 -0.44 3.95
N ALA A 6 -12.16 0.79 3.86
CA ALA A 6 -10.74 1.00 3.65
C ALA A 6 -9.97 0.43 4.86
N HIS A 7 -8.97 -0.42 4.60
CA HIS A 7 -8.15 -1.04 5.65
C HIS A 7 -7.16 -0.06 6.29
N PHE A 8 -7.06 1.15 5.74
CA PHE A 8 -6.30 2.24 6.32
C PHE A 8 -7.14 2.97 7.38
N THR A 9 -6.77 2.85 8.64
CA THR A 9 -7.31 3.67 9.74
C THR A 9 -6.77 5.10 9.63
N VAL A 10 -7.40 5.87 8.76
CA VAL A 10 -7.04 7.27 8.54
C VAL A 10 -7.89 8.17 9.45
N GLU A 11 -7.30 8.74 10.51
CA GLU A 11 -8.01 9.63 11.43
C GLU A 11 -8.68 10.82 10.73
N SER A 12 -9.89 11.16 11.20
CA SER A 12 -10.77 12.17 10.59
C SER A 12 -10.41 13.62 10.94
N HIS A 13 -9.18 14.05 10.69
CA HIS A 13 -8.86 15.49 10.78
C HIS A 13 -9.59 16.31 9.71
N LYS A 14 -9.81 17.61 10.01
CA LYS A 14 -10.47 18.59 9.12
C LYS A 14 -9.93 18.46 7.69
N GLN A 15 -10.82 18.10 6.76
CA GLN A 15 -10.48 18.15 5.34
C GLN A 15 -10.27 19.60 4.92
N ILE A 16 -9.23 19.84 4.12
CA ILE A 16 -9.03 21.14 3.48
C ILE A 16 -10.17 21.33 2.47
N LYS A 17 -11.11 22.23 2.78
CA LYS A 17 -12.25 22.53 1.92
C LYS A 17 -11.90 23.67 0.96
N ASN A 18 -12.39 23.57 -0.27
CA ASN A 18 -12.42 24.64 -1.29
C ASN A 18 -11.05 25.20 -1.73
N LEU A 19 -9.94 24.62 -1.32
CA LEU A 19 -8.63 24.91 -1.90
C LEU A 19 -8.51 24.11 -3.21
N LYS A 20 -7.84 24.67 -4.22
CA LYS A 20 -7.54 23.96 -5.48
C LYS A 20 -6.03 23.86 -5.66
N PRO A 21 -5.53 22.86 -6.42
CA PRO A 21 -4.10 22.73 -6.73
C PRO A 21 -3.45 23.98 -7.33
N SER A 22 -4.21 24.81 -8.04
CA SER A 22 -3.72 26.06 -8.63
C SER A 22 -3.42 27.15 -7.59
N ASN A 23 -3.84 26.99 -6.33
CA ASN A 23 -3.55 27.95 -5.27
C ASN A 23 -2.10 27.75 -4.79
N PRO A 24 -1.27 28.82 -4.70
CA PRO A 24 0.11 28.71 -4.22
C PRO A 24 0.25 28.10 -2.82
N GLN A 25 -0.75 28.24 -1.95
CA GLN A 25 -0.77 27.68 -0.60
C GLN A 25 -1.21 26.21 -0.55
N TRP A 26 -1.51 25.58 -1.69
CA TRP A 26 -2.02 24.20 -1.76
C TRP A 26 -1.15 23.21 -0.99
N ILE A 27 0.15 23.18 -1.29
CA ILE A 27 1.10 22.26 -0.67
C ILE A 27 1.27 22.58 0.82
N PHE A 28 1.46 23.86 1.15
CA PHE A 28 1.67 24.30 2.53
C PHE A 28 0.49 23.90 3.44
N LYS A 29 -0.74 24.15 3.00
CA LYS A 29 -1.95 23.79 3.76
C LYS A 29 -2.08 22.28 3.95
N HIS A 30 -1.69 21.48 2.95
CA HIS A 30 -1.69 20.02 3.07
C HIS A 30 -0.60 19.50 4.01
N ALA A 31 0.58 20.12 4.02
CA ALA A 31 1.64 19.84 4.99
C ALA A 31 1.16 20.09 6.42
N GLU A 32 0.57 21.25 6.69
CA GLU A 32 -0.03 21.57 8.00
C GLU A 32 -1.11 20.56 8.39
N ALA A 33 -2.06 20.27 7.49
CA ALA A 33 -3.21 19.41 7.80
C ALA A 33 -2.85 17.92 7.98
N CYS A 34 -1.70 17.48 7.47
CA CYS A 34 -1.25 16.09 7.57
C CYS A 34 -0.06 15.91 8.52
N GLY A 35 0.48 16.99 9.09
CA GLY A 35 1.68 16.93 9.93
C GLY A 35 2.91 16.39 9.19
N MET A 36 2.98 16.59 7.86
CA MET A 36 4.05 16.04 7.02
C MET A 36 5.04 17.13 6.62
N PRO A 37 6.35 16.81 6.51
CA PRO A 37 7.35 17.73 5.97
C PRO A 37 6.95 18.26 4.58
N PHE A 38 7.20 19.54 4.35
CA PHE A 38 6.85 20.19 3.08
C PHE A 38 7.43 19.46 1.86
N ALA A 39 8.70 19.05 1.92
CA ALA A 39 9.37 18.32 0.85
C ALA A 39 8.69 16.98 0.52
N GLU A 40 8.21 16.26 1.54
CA GLU A 40 7.46 15.01 1.34
C GLU A 40 6.12 15.26 0.66
N VAL A 41 5.40 16.30 1.07
CA VAL A 41 4.14 16.67 0.44
C VAL A 41 4.34 17.09 -1.01
N VAL A 42 5.40 17.85 -1.33
CA VAL A 42 5.75 18.19 -2.72
C VAL A 42 5.98 16.93 -3.55
N ARG A 43 6.75 15.98 -3.02
CA ARG A 43 7.05 14.72 -3.71
C ARG A 43 5.81 13.86 -3.92
N CYS A 44 5.00 13.71 -2.88
CA CYS A 44 3.70 13.04 -2.95
C CYS A 44 2.80 13.71 -3.99
N TRP A 45 2.75 15.04 -4.05
CA TRP A 45 1.96 15.76 -5.04
C TRP A 45 2.40 15.44 -6.47
N ARG A 46 3.71 15.51 -6.74
CA ARG A 46 4.27 15.15 -8.07
C ARG A 46 3.86 13.73 -8.45
N ARG A 47 3.97 12.77 -7.53
CA ARG A 47 3.55 11.38 -7.78
C ARG A 47 2.03 11.30 -8.01
N PHE A 48 1.23 11.97 -7.19
CA PHE A 48 -0.23 11.97 -7.30
C PHE A 48 -0.72 12.52 -8.64
N VAL A 49 -0.07 13.55 -9.18
CA VAL A 49 -0.31 14.05 -10.54
C VAL A 49 0.02 12.99 -11.60
N LEU A 50 1.16 12.30 -11.48
CA LEU A 50 1.54 11.21 -12.40
C LEU A 50 0.54 10.04 -12.39
N LEU A 51 -0.13 9.79 -11.26
CA LEU A 51 -1.21 8.80 -11.16
C LEU A 51 -2.49 9.23 -11.90
N GLY A 52 -2.57 10.48 -12.38
CA GLY A 52 -3.68 11.02 -13.16
C GLY A 52 -4.66 11.85 -12.34
N ALA A 53 -4.16 12.64 -11.37
CA ALA A 53 -5.01 13.54 -10.60
C ALA A 53 -5.55 14.67 -11.50
N ASN A 54 -6.83 15.00 -11.33
CA ASN A 54 -7.47 16.07 -12.09
C ASN A 54 -7.18 17.47 -11.49
N SER A 55 -7.69 18.52 -12.14
CA SER A 55 -7.53 19.92 -11.72
C SER A 55 -8.13 20.26 -10.35
N LYS A 56 -8.91 19.36 -9.74
CA LYS A 56 -9.45 19.50 -8.37
C LYS A 56 -8.58 18.79 -7.33
N GLY A 57 -7.47 18.16 -7.73
CA GLY A 57 -6.60 17.41 -6.81
C GLY A 57 -7.21 16.08 -6.38
N MET A 58 -7.94 15.42 -7.28
CA MET A 58 -8.61 14.14 -7.03
C MET A 58 -8.18 13.08 -8.04
N LEU A 59 -7.98 11.85 -7.57
CA LEU A 59 -8.01 10.66 -8.42
C LEU A 59 -9.44 10.12 -8.50
N THR A 60 -9.79 9.55 -9.65
CA THR A 60 -11.10 8.98 -9.98
C THR A 60 -10.89 7.63 -10.66
N GLN A 61 -11.96 6.86 -10.90
CA GLN A 61 -11.86 5.60 -11.64
C GLN A 61 -11.33 5.76 -13.09
N GLN A 62 -11.38 6.97 -13.64
CA GLN A 62 -10.83 7.30 -14.96
C GLN A 62 -9.36 7.74 -14.91
N SER A 63 -8.76 7.85 -13.72
CA SER A 63 -7.36 8.26 -13.58
C SER A 63 -6.42 7.18 -14.12
N LYS A 64 -5.27 7.60 -14.67
CA LYS A 64 -4.27 6.74 -15.33
C LYS A 64 -3.90 5.50 -14.51
N ILE A 65 -3.79 5.62 -13.19
CA ILE A 65 -3.42 4.49 -12.32
C ILE A 65 -4.39 3.31 -12.38
N TRP A 66 -5.67 3.55 -12.69
CA TRP A 66 -6.67 2.49 -12.88
C TRP A 66 -6.51 1.71 -14.19
N GLN A 67 -5.67 2.19 -15.11
CA GLN A 67 -5.33 1.48 -16.35
C GLN A 67 -4.14 0.52 -16.16
N SER A 68 -3.59 0.41 -14.95
CA SER A 68 -2.50 -0.52 -14.65
C SER A 68 -2.92 -1.97 -14.90
N GLU A 69 -2.11 -2.71 -15.66
CA GLU A 69 -2.30 -4.15 -15.89
C GLU A 69 -1.88 -4.98 -14.67
N ASP A 70 -1.09 -4.39 -13.77
CA ASP A 70 -0.66 -5.01 -12.52
C ASP A 70 -1.84 -5.19 -11.56
N LYS A 71 -2.17 -6.46 -11.28
CA LYS A 71 -3.28 -6.82 -10.39
C LYS A 71 -3.04 -6.45 -8.94
N PHE A 72 -1.80 -6.42 -8.46
CA PHE A 72 -1.49 -5.96 -7.11
C PHE A 72 -1.74 -4.46 -6.99
N VAL A 73 -1.36 -3.67 -8.00
CA VAL A 73 -1.70 -2.24 -8.05
C VAL A 73 -3.22 -2.05 -7.98
N GLN A 74 -3.98 -2.77 -8.82
CA GLN A 74 -5.45 -2.69 -8.81
C GLN A 74 -6.05 -3.08 -7.46
N GLN A 75 -5.48 -4.09 -6.82
CA GLN A 75 -5.90 -4.58 -5.52
C GLN A 75 -5.64 -3.55 -4.42
N VAL A 76 -4.42 -2.99 -4.35
CA VAL A 76 -4.06 -1.92 -3.40
C VAL A 76 -4.95 -0.70 -3.61
N LEU A 77 -5.19 -0.29 -4.86
CA LEU A 77 -6.06 0.85 -5.17
C LEU A 77 -7.44 0.68 -4.56
N ARG A 78 -8.06 -0.51 -4.65
CA ARG A 78 -9.40 -0.76 -4.10
C ARG A 78 -9.47 -0.59 -2.58
N GLN A 79 -8.35 -0.79 -1.88
CA GLN A 79 -8.29 -0.67 -0.42
C GLN A 79 -8.04 0.76 0.08
N LEU A 80 -7.75 1.70 -0.82
CA LEU A 80 -7.57 3.10 -0.45
C LEU A 80 -8.89 3.74 0.04
N PRO A 81 -8.84 4.79 0.87
CA PRO A 81 -10.03 5.46 1.40
C PRO A 81 -10.70 6.37 0.37
N TRP A 82 -11.40 5.77 -0.61
CA TRP A 82 -12.25 6.45 -1.58
C TRP A 82 -13.49 7.03 -0.89
N ASN A 83 -13.89 8.24 -1.29
CA ASN A 83 -15.11 8.84 -0.79
C ASN A 83 -16.37 8.19 -1.44
N LYS A 84 -17.56 8.58 -0.98
CA LYS A 84 -18.87 8.11 -1.51
C LYS A 84 -19.07 8.34 -3.02
N LYS A 85 -18.27 9.21 -3.65
CA LYS A 85 -18.28 9.49 -5.09
C LYS A 85 -17.19 8.72 -5.86
N HIS A 86 -16.57 7.72 -5.23
CA HIS A 86 -15.42 6.97 -5.77
C HIS A 86 -14.26 7.88 -6.18
N GLN A 87 -13.94 8.86 -5.33
CA GLN A 87 -12.80 9.76 -5.53
C GLN A 87 -11.84 9.67 -4.36
N LEU A 88 -10.55 9.65 -4.67
CA LEU A 88 -9.48 9.71 -3.69
C LEU A 88 -8.90 11.12 -3.70
N SER A 89 -8.92 11.77 -2.54
CA SER A 89 -8.36 13.12 -2.39
C SER A 89 -6.86 13.07 -2.17
N PHE A 90 -6.17 14.15 -2.53
CA PHE A 90 -4.74 14.27 -2.24
C PHE A 90 -4.44 14.15 -0.73
N GLN A 91 -5.27 14.74 0.12
CA GLN A 91 -5.12 14.63 1.58
C GLN A 91 -5.27 13.17 2.06
N SER A 92 -6.22 12.41 1.51
CA SER A 92 -6.38 10.98 1.82
C SER A 92 -5.14 10.18 1.41
N TYR A 93 -4.60 10.47 0.23
CA TYR A 93 -3.36 9.84 -0.26
C TYR A 93 -2.16 10.16 0.63
N LEU A 94 -1.97 11.41 1.02
CA LEU A 94 -0.91 11.82 1.94
C LEU A 94 -0.96 11.06 3.25
N LYS A 95 -2.14 10.92 3.85
CA LYS A 95 -2.30 10.18 5.10
C LYS A 95 -1.97 8.70 4.95
N VAL A 96 -2.30 8.08 3.81
CA VAL A 96 -1.89 6.70 3.52
C VAL A 96 -0.36 6.61 3.41
N CYS A 97 0.30 7.54 2.72
CA CYS A 97 1.76 7.57 2.65
C CYS A 97 2.41 7.77 4.03
N ALA A 98 1.88 8.68 4.85
CA ALA A 98 2.36 8.92 6.21
C ALA A 98 2.16 7.68 7.09
N TRP A 99 1.01 7.02 6.97
CA TRP A 99 0.73 5.75 7.65
C TRP A 99 1.75 4.68 7.25
N PHE A 100 2.01 4.47 5.95
CA PHE A 100 3.01 3.50 5.51
C PHE A 100 4.42 3.83 6.01
N LYS A 101 4.77 5.11 6.15
CA LYS A 101 6.07 5.52 6.67
C LYS A 101 6.20 5.27 8.18
N GLY A 102 5.19 5.66 8.96
CA GLY A 102 5.26 5.66 10.44
C GLY A 102 4.71 4.41 11.13
N THR A 103 4.01 3.53 10.42
CA THR A 103 3.39 2.35 11.04
C THR A 103 4.40 1.25 11.32
N GLU A 104 4.23 0.54 12.42
CA GLU A 104 5.05 -0.61 12.80
C GLU A 104 4.99 -1.75 11.77
N PRO A 105 6.10 -2.46 11.52
CA PRO A 105 6.16 -3.54 10.54
C PRO A 105 5.09 -4.63 10.70
N LEU A 106 4.77 -5.03 11.93
CA LEU A 106 3.75 -6.06 12.20
C LEU A 106 2.34 -5.62 11.78
N ILE A 107 2.01 -4.34 11.95
CA ILE A 107 0.71 -3.80 11.52
C ILE A 107 0.68 -3.73 9.99
N LYS A 108 1.79 -3.37 9.33
CA LYS A 108 1.87 -3.40 7.86
C LYS A 108 1.63 -4.81 7.33
N LEU A 109 2.17 -5.84 7.99
CA LEU A 109 1.96 -7.24 7.61
C LEU A 109 0.48 -7.65 7.64
N LYS A 110 -0.26 -7.27 8.68
CA LYS A 110 -1.71 -7.53 8.77
C LYS A 110 -2.45 -6.95 7.56
N VAL A 111 -2.16 -5.69 7.25
CA VAL A 111 -2.75 -5.02 6.08
C VAL A 111 -2.32 -5.67 4.76
N ILE A 112 -1.05 -6.09 4.64
CA ILE A 112 -0.56 -6.81 3.45
C ILE A 112 -1.25 -8.16 3.30
N TYR A 113 -1.39 -8.92 4.38
CA TYR A 113 -2.13 -10.19 4.39
C TYR A 113 -3.53 -9.96 3.83
N GLU A 114 -4.29 -9.04 4.41
CA GLU A 114 -5.64 -8.71 3.93
C GLU A 114 -5.68 -8.22 2.47
N MET A 115 -4.69 -7.43 2.05
CA MET A 115 -4.57 -6.97 0.66
C MET A 115 -4.38 -8.13 -0.32
N LEU A 116 -3.52 -9.09 0.01
CA LEU A 116 -3.16 -10.22 -0.85
C LEU A 116 -4.33 -11.20 -1.03
N ASN A 117 -5.14 -11.40 0.02
CA ASN A 117 -6.14 -12.46 0.06
C ASN A 117 -7.59 -11.97 0.24
N ASN A 118 -7.84 -10.66 0.24
CA ASN A 118 -9.14 -10.05 0.55
C ASN A 118 -9.66 -10.41 1.95
N GLY A 119 -8.77 -10.54 2.93
CA GLY A 119 -9.09 -10.94 4.30
C GLY A 119 -9.49 -12.41 4.46
N LYS A 120 -9.33 -13.24 3.42
CA LYS A 120 -9.64 -14.67 3.46
C LYS A 120 -8.40 -15.49 3.83
N PRO A 121 -8.54 -16.64 4.52
CA PRO A 121 -7.41 -17.54 4.73
C PRO A 121 -6.68 -17.90 3.44
N ILE A 122 -5.34 -17.99 3.50
CA ILE A 122 -4.50 -18.32 2.36
C ILE A 122 -4.49 -19.85 2.20
N THR A 123 -5.15 -20.33 1.15
CA THR A 123 -5.05 -21.73 0.70
C THR A 123 -3.94 -21.88 -0.36
N SER A 124 -3.56 -23.12 -0.68
CA SER A 124 -2.61 -23.38 -1.78
C SER A 124 -3.10 -22.74 -3.10
N ASP A 125 -4.38 -22.89 -3.45
CA ASP A 125 -4.97 -22.27 -4.65
C ASP A 125 -4.87 -20.74 -4.68
N ILE A 126 -5.07 -20.08 -3.53
CA ILE A 126 -4.94 -18.62 -3.44
C ILE A 126 -3.48 -18.22 -3.62
N LEU A 127 -2.57 -18.92 -2.96
CA LEU A 127 -1.15 -18.64 -3.04
C LEU A 127 -0.58 -18.91 -4.44
N GLN A 128 -1.00 -19.96 -5.13
CA GLN A 128 -0.62 -20.22 -6.53
C GLN A 128 -1.04 -19.07 -7.44
N LYS A 129 -2.24 -18.51 -7.26
CA LYS A 129 -2.70 -17.34 -8.01
C LYS A 129 -1.83 -16.12 -7.75
N ILE A 130 -1.41 -15.92 -6.50
CA ILE A 130 -0.49 -14.84 -6.12
C ILE A 130 0.88 -15.08 -6.77
N LEU A 131 1.44 -16.28 -6.64
CA LEU A 131 2.76 -16.64 -7.17
C LEU A 131 2.82 -16.52 -8.69
N LYS A 132 1.77 -16.90 -9.42
CA LYS A 132 1.68 -16.69 -10.87
C LYS A 132 1.76 -15.22 -11.30
N HIS A 133 1.42 -14.29 -10.41
CA HIS A 133 1.59 -12.86 -10.65
C HIS A 133 2.99 -12.35 -10.32
N VAL A 134 3.69 -13.01 -9.40
CA VAL A 134 5.07 -12.65 -9.01
C VAL A 134 6.09 -13.30 -9.94
N TYR A 135 5.85 -14.55 -10.35
CA TYR A 135 6.70 -15.37 -11.21
C TYR A 135 5.91 -15.82 -12.44
N PRO A 136 5.61 -14.89 -13.38
CA PRO A 136 4.75 -15.20 -14.53
C PRO A 136 5.35 -16.23 -15.49
N ASP A 137 6.68 -16.37 -15.48
CA ASP A 137 7.44 -17.25 -16.37
C ASP A 137 7.70 -18.64 -15.78
N ASP A 138 7.34 -18.87 -14.51
CA ASP A 138 7.53 -20.17 -13.84
C ASP A 138 6.46 -21.19 -14.26
N GLU A 139 6.85 -22.47 -14.27
CA GLU A 139 5.95 -23.57 -14.60
C GLU A 139 4.90 -23.80 -13.50
N GLN A 140 3.67 -24.13 -13.93
CA GLN A 140 2.53 -24.35 -13.02
C GLN A 140 2.83 -25.40 -11.93
N GLU A 141 3.54 -26.47 -12.25
CA GLU A 141 3.93 -27.52 -11.28
C GLU A 141 4.88 -26.96 -10.20
N ASN A 142 5.78 -26.06 -10.56
CA ASN A 142 6.68 -25.41 -9.59
C ASN A 142 5.91 -24.46 -8.68
N LEU A 143 4.97 -23.68 -9.24
CA LEU A 143 4.09 -22.80 -8.45
C LEU A 143 3.24 -23.59 -7.46
N GLU A 144 2.70 -24.75 -7.87
CA GLU A 144 1.96 -25.68 -7.01
C GLU A 144 2.84 -26.20 -5.86
N LYS A 145 4.05 -26.70 -6.17
CA LYS A 145 4.99 -27.18 -5.15
C LYS A 145 5.38 -26.06 -4.17
N MET A 146 5.64 -24.85 -4.65
CA MET A 146 5.95 -23.70 -3.78
C MET A 146 4.79 -23.38 -2.85
N ALA A 147 3.57 -23.32 -3.37
CA ALA A 147 2.38 -23.02 -2.58
C ALA A 147 2.11 -24.10 -1.53
N ASP A 148 2.19 -25.38 -1.91
CA ASP A 148 2.01 -26.51 -0.99
C ASP A 148 3.08 -26.54 0.10
N ASN A 149 4.34 -26.27 -0.27
CA ASN A 149 5.43 -26.20 0.70
C ASN A 149 5.23 -25.06 1.70
N PHE A 150 4.77 -23.90 1.25
CA PHE A 150 4.43 -22.79 2.14
C PHE A 150 3.32 -23.17 3.11
N VAL A 151 2.18 -23.66 2.60
CA VAL A 151 1.04 -24.02 3.46
C VAL A 151 1.44 -25.10 4.46
N LYS A 152 2.19 -26.12 4.05
CA LYS A 152 2.68 -27.17 4.95
C LYS A 152 3.58 -26.65 6.09
N GLN A 153 4.34 -25.58 5.85
CA GLN A 153 5.24 -25.01 6.86
C GLN A 153 4.59 -23.95 7.75
N ALA A 154 3.59 -23.25 7.24
CA ALA A 154 2.90 -22.16 7.93
C ALA A 154 1.62 -22.62 8.66
N ASP A 155 0.91 -23.62 8.12
CA ASP A 155 -0.30 -24.18 8.73
C ASP A 155 0.03 -25.15 9.87
N VAL A 156 0.31 -24.58 11.04
CA VAL A 156 0.63 -25.31 12.28
C VAL A 156 -0.52 -26.26 12.68
N ASN A 157 -1.76 -25.89 12.37
CA ASN A 157 -2.97 -26.60 12.79
C ASN A 157 -3.40 -27.68 11.78
N LYS A 158 -2.76 -27.76 10.62
CA LYS A 158 -3.04 -28.73 9.53
C LYS A 158 -4.49 -28.65 9.03
N LEU A 159 -5.04 -27.44 8.94
CA LEU A 159 -6.39 -27.17 8.45
C LEU A 159 -6.47 -27.02 6.93
N GLY A 160 -5.32 -27.03 6.23
CA GLY A 160 -5.21 -26.83 4.79
C GLY A 160 -5.21 -25.36 4.35
N TYR A 161 -5.08 -24.44 5.30
CA TYR A 161 -5.03 -23.00 5.05
C TYR A 161 -4.19 -22.29 6.12
N VAL A 162 -3.76 -21.07 5.79
CA VAL A 162 -2.99 -20.20 6.67
C VAL A 162 -3.82 -18.97 7.00
N ASP A 163 -4.14 -18.77 8.28
CA ASP A 163 -4.81 -17.55 8.75
C ASP A 163 -3.83 -16.39 8.99
N GLU A 164 -4.34 -15.24 9.45
CA GLU A 164 -3.53 -14.03 9.68
C GLU A 164 -2.43 -14.27 10.73
N GLU A 165 -2.76 -14.96 11.83
CA GLU A 165 -1.83 -15.20 12.93
C GLU A 165 -0.72 -16.13 12.49
N GLN A 166 -1.07 -17.24 11.84
CA GLN A 166 -0.11 -18.19 11.27
C GLN A 166 0.78 -17.54 10.22
N PHE A 167 0.23 -16.65 9.38
CA PHE A 167 1.01 -15.90 8.40
C PHE A 167 2.03 -14.99 9.08
N ILE A 168 1.62 -14.22 10.09
CA ILE A 168 2.50 -13.33 10.83
C ILE A 168 3.59 -14.14 11.55
N ASP A 169 3.23 -15.23 12.21
CA ASP A 169 4.20 -16.08 12.90
C ASP A 169 5.19 -16.75 11.95
N PHE A 170 4.73 -17.11 10.75
CA PHE A 170 5.63 -17.57 9.69
C PHE A 170 6.61 -16.47 9.27
N THR A 171 6.15 -15.24 9.06
CA THR A 171 7.03 -14.12 8.66
C THR A 171 8.08 -13.76 9.73
N LYS A 172 7.81 -13.99 11.01
CA LYS A 172 8.79 -13.81 12.10
C LYS A 172 9.98 -14.76 12.02
N LYS A 173 9.92 -15.82 11.19
CA LYS A 173 11.05 -16.72 10.93
C LYS A 173 12.07 -16.09 9.96
N ILE A 174 11.69 -15.05 9.23
CA ILE A 174 12.60 -14.26 8.39
C ILE A 174 13.40 -13.34 9.31
N PRO A 175 14.74 -13.20 9.11
CA PRO A 175 15.54 -12.24 9.87
C PRO A 175 14.91 -10.84 9.88
N PHE A 176 14.90 -10.20 11.05
CA PHE A 176 14.19 -8.93 11.24
C PHE A 176 14.70 -7.85 10.29
N GLU A 177 16.01 -7.82 10.01
CA GLU A 177 16.65 -6.85 9.13
C GLU A 177 16.14 -6.98 7.69
N GLU A 178 16.05 -8.20 7.16
CA GLU A 178 15.53 -8.48 5.82
C GLU A 178 14.05 -8.11 5.73
N PHE A 179 13.29 -8.52 6.74
CA PHE A 179 11.88 -8.23 6.87
C PHE A 179 11.59 -6.72 6.94
N ALA A 180 12.33 -5.99 7.77
CA ALA A 180 12.18 -4.54 7.95
C ALA A 180 12.61 -3.79 6.68
N ALA A 181 13.65 -4.26 5.98
CA ALA A 181 14.08 -3.68 4.72
C ALA A 181 13.00 -3.81 3.64
N VAL A 182 12.36 -4.98 3.52
CA VAL A 182 11.26 -5.21 2.56
C VAL A 182 10.03 -4.34 2.87
N LEU A 183 9.73 -4.11 4.14
CA LEU A 183 8.61 -3.28 4.58
C LEU A 183 8.94 -1.79 4.76
N SER A 184 10.18 -1.39 4.46
CA SER A 184 10.59 0.00 4.52
C SER A 184 9.83 0.79 3.45
N PHE A 185 9.29 1.93 3.86
CA PHE A 185 8.60 2.83 2.96
C PHE A 185 9.00 4.25 3.31
N ASP A 186 9.84 4.83 2.44
CA ASP A 186 10.24 6.22 2.54
C ASP A 186 9.61 7.02 1.42
N ILE A 187 8.95 8.12 1.78
CA ILE A 187 8.36 9.03 0.80
C ILE A 187 9.47 9.66 -0.06
N ILE A 188 10.56 10.08 0.58
CA ILE A 188 11.79 10.52 -0.07
C ILE A 188 12.80 9.37 0.04
N PRO A 189 13.22 8.74 -1.05
CA PRO A 189 14.20 7.66 -1.03
C PRO A 189 15.49 8.08 -0.34
N ILE A 190 16.08 7.17 0.44
CA ILE A 190 17.30 7.40 1.23
C ILE A 190 18.45 7.93 0.34
N GLN A 191 18.56 7.47 -0.91
CA GLN A 191 19.59 7.95 -1.83
C GLN A 191 19.51 9.45 -2.11
N MET A 192 18.30 10.04 -2.05
CA MET A 192 18.09 11.48 -2.22
C MET A 192 18.22 12.26 -0.90
N GLN A 193 18.23 11.58 0.23
CA GLN A 193 18.45 12.21 1.54
C GLN A 193 19.94 12.48 1.75
N ASN A 194 20.81 11.55 1.33
CA ASN A 194 22.26 11.65 1.50
C ASN A 194 22.92 12.66 0.56
N LEU A 195 22.35 12.91 -0.62
CA LEU A 195 22.85 13.93 -1.56
C LEU A 195 22.78 15.36 -1.00
N ASN A 196 21.93 15.63 0.00
CA ASN A 196 21.87 16.95 0.64
C ASN A 196 22.87 17.13 1.79
N LEU A 197 23.68 16.11 2.09
CA LEU A 197 24.67 16.15 3.19
C LEU A 197 26.11 16.15 2.70
N GLU A 198 26.35 16.00 1.39
CA GLU A 198 27.70 16.03 0.78
C GLU A 198 28.02 17.39 0.12
N ASP A 199 27.07 18.33 0.13
CA ASP A 199 27.21 19.69 -0.43
C ASP A 199 27.40 20.78 0.66
N ASP A 200 27.62 20.41 1.93
CA ASP A 200 27.97 21.32 3.04
C ASP A 200 29.43 21.16 3.51
#